data_AF-A0A533SIA8-F1
#
_entry.id   AF-A0A533SIA8-F1
#
_cell.length_a   1.000
_cell.length_b   1.000
_cell.length_c   1.000
_cell.angle_alpha   90.00
_cell.angle_beta   90.00
_cell.angle_gamma   90.00
#
_symmetry.space_group_name_H-M   'P 1'
#
loop_
_entity.id
_entity.type
_entity.pdbx_description
1 polymer ?
#
loop_
_entity_poly.entity_id
_entity_poly.type
_entity_poly.pdbx_seq_one_letter_code
_entity_poly.pdbx_strand_id
1 'polypeptide(L)' 'MALCLGVLASGGGSNLQSILDACDANTLDAKVKVVISDNPKAFALE' A
#
# COMPACT_ATOMS: atom_id res chain seq x y z
N MET A 1 6.68 -15.41 8.34
CA MET A 1 5.48 -15.55 7.47
C MET A 1 5.01 -14.13 7.26
N ALA A 2 5.11 -13.61 6.04
CA ALA A 2 4.89 -12.19 5.79
C ALA A 2 3.48 -11.75 6.22
N LEU A 3 3.42 -10.64 6.97
CA LEU A 3 2.16 -10.05 7.43
C LEU A 3 1.33 -9.58 6.23
N CYS A 4 0.04 -9.92 6.19
CA CYS A 4 -0.85 -9.45 5.15
C CYS A 4 -1.41 -8.06 5.52
N LEU A 5 -1.15 -7.06 4.69
CA LEU A 5 -1.61 -5.68 4.91
C LEU A 5 -2.81 -5.35 4.01
N GLY A 6 -3.81 -4.70 4.60
CA GLY A 6 -4.83 -3.95 3.88
C GLY A 6 -4.60 -2.46 4.11
N VAL A 7 -4.57 -1.67 3.04
CA VAL A 7 -4.26 -0.24 3.10
C VAL A 7 -5.48 0.57 2.65
N LEU A 8 -5.82 1.62 3.40
CA LEU A 8 -6.85 2.57 3.03
C LEU A 8 -6.17 3.87 2.58
N ALA A 9 -6.44 4.32 1.36
CA ALA A 9 -5.78 5.50 0.79
C ALA A 9 -6.69 6.27 -0.18
N SER A 10 -6.83 7.58 0.03
CA SER A 10 -7.79 8.46 -0.70
C SER A 10 -7.13 9.53 -1.58
N GLY A 11 -5.81 9.66 -1.50
CA GLY A 11 -5.04 10.75 -2.12
C GLY A 11 -3.92 10.25 -3.02
N GLY A 12 -2.77 10.93 -2.97
CA GLY A 12 -1.62 10.69 -3.85
C GLY A 12 -0.85 9.38 -3.62
N GLY A 13 -1.12 8.62 -2.55
CA GLY A 13 -0.52 7.30 -2.35
C GLY A 13 0.97 7.27 -1.97
N SER A 14 1.64 8.40 -1.68
CA SER A 14 3.08 8.41 -1.38
C SER A 14 3.48 7.50 -0.20
N ASN A 15 2.68 7.45 0.87
CA ASN A 15 2.92 6.52 1.98
C ASN A 15 2.65 5.05 1.59
N LEU A 16 1.65 4.79 0.74
CA LEU A 16 1.42 3.45 0.20
C LEU A 16 2.64 3.00 -0.62
N GLN A 17 3.18 3.89 -1.47
CA GLN A 17 4.40 3.61 -2.23
C GLN A 17 5.57 3.28 -1.33
N SER A 18 5.82 4.07 -0.28
CA SER A 18 6.89 3.77 0.69
C SER A 18 6.71 2.42 1.40
N ILE A 19 5.48 2.02 1.70
CA ILE A 19 5.19 0.70 2.29
C ILE A 19 5.46 -0.42 1.28
N LEU A 20 5.04 -0.25 0.02
CA LEU A 20 5.31 -1.20 -1.07
C LEU A 20 6.82 -1.36 -1.28
N ASP A 21 7.55 -0.25 -1.35
CA ASP A 21 9.01 -0.24 -1.50
C ASP A 21 9.70 -0.99 -0.35
N ALA A 22 9.22 -0.82 0.89
CA ALA A 22 9.77 -1.53 2.05
C ALA A 22 9.48 -3.04 2.02
N CYS A 23 8.29 -3.44 1.54
CA CYS A 23 7.95 -4.85 1.32
C CYS A 23 8.86 -5.46 0.25
N ASP A 24 9.04 -4.77 -0.88
CA ASP A 24 9.87 -5.24 -2.01
C ASP A 24 11.35 -5.29 -1.66
N ALA A 25 11.84 -4.32 -0.88
CA ALA A 25 13.20 -4.31 -0.34
C ALA A 25 13.43 -5.35 0.78
N ASN A 26 12.40 -6.10 1.18
CA ASN A 26 12.43 -7.03 2.32
C ASN A 26 12.89 -6.38 3.63
N THR A 27 12.75 -5.05 3.77
CA THR A 27 12.99 -4.32 5.02
C THR A 27 11.76 -4.36 5.93
N LEU A 28 10.62 -4.75 5.38
CA LEU A 28 9.37 -5.05 6.06
C LEU A 28 8.90 -6.45 5.65
N ASP A 29 8.82 -7.41 6.59
CA ASP A 29 8.27 -8.77 6.35
C ASP A 29 6.73 -8.73 6.24
N ALA A 30 6.24 -8.06 5.21
CA ALA A 30 4.84 -7.87 4.93
C ALA A 30 4.54 -7.88 3.43
N LYS A 31 3.27 -8.00 3.09
CA LYS A 31 2.76 -7.89 1.73
C LYS A 31 1.44 -7.15 1.72
N VAL A 32 1.35 -6.08 0.95
CA VAL A 32 0.08 -5.40 0.67
C VAL A 32 -0.76 -6.31 -0.20
N LYS A 33 -1.95 -6.66 0.28
CA LYS A 33 -2.89 -7.58 -0.39
C LYS A 33 -4.11 -6.86 -0.96
N VAL A 34 -4.47 -5.73 -0.37
CA VAL A 34 -5.61 -4.93 -0.82
C VAL A 34 -5.33 -3.47 -0.53
N VAL A 35 -5.73 -2.62 -1.48
CA VAL A 35 -5.82 -1.17 -1.30
C VAL A 35 -7.29 -0.80 -1.51
N ILE A 36 -7.86 -0.07 -0.55
CA ILE A 36 -9.24 0.40 -0.58
C ILE A 36 -9.23 1.93 -0.59
N SER A 37 -10.05 2.52 -1.44
CA SER A 37 -10.25 3.97 -1.47
C SER A 37 -11.73 4.30 -1.40
N ASP A 38 -12.04 5.37 -0.67
CA ASP A 38 -13.33 6.06 -0.76
C ASP A 38 -13.36 7.08 -1.91
N ASN A 39 -12.21 7.36 -2.54
CA ASN A 39 -12.08 8.25 -3.69
C ASN A 39 -11.71 7.44 -4.95
N PRO A 40 -12.61 7.25 -5.92
CA PRO A 40 -12.33 6.49 -7.13
C PRO A 40 -11.27 7.12 -8.05
N LYS A 41 -10.86 8.37 -7.78
CA LYS A 41 -9.80 9.09 -8.49
C LYS A 41 -8.49 9.19 -7.69
N ALA A 42 -8.37 8.45 -6.58
CA ALA A 42 -7.13 8.46 -5.80
C ALA A 42 -5.99 7.89 -6.65
N PHE A 43 -4.90 8.64 -6.79
CA PHE A 43 -3.69 8.16 -7.47
C PHE A 43 -3.07 6.94 -6.77
N ALA A 44 -3.40 6.72 -5.49
CA ALA A 44 -3.06 5.51 -4.76
C ALA A 44 -3.63 4.20 -5.33
N LEU A 45 -4.57 4.26 -6.29
CA LEU A 45 -5.16 3.09 -6.95
C LEU A 45 -4.47 2.72 -8.28
N GLU A 46 -3.56 3.55 -8.77
CA GLU A 46 -2.73 3.31 -9.97
C GLU A 46 -1.41 2.63 -9.59
#